data_AF-A0A821JKS1-F1
#
_entry.id   AF-A0A821JKS1-F1
#
_cell.length_a   1.000
_cell.length_b   1.000
_cell.length_c   1.000
_cell.angle_alpha   90.00
_cell.angle_beta   90.00
_cell.angle_gamma   90.00
#
_symmetry.space_group_name_H-M   'P 1'
#
loop_
_entity.id
_entity.type
_entity.pdbx_description
1 polymer ?
#
loop_
_entity_poly.entity_id
_entity_poly.type
_entity_poly.pdbx_seq_one_letter_code
_entity_poly.pdbx_strand_id
1 'polypeptide(L)'
;EILFPMHTVFRIGKIKKIKDRLWQVNLTLTSDNDQQLKPLTNHIRKENKKKNGWYRMTGLMITMNKFNKALEIFNLIREKISAANNDKQFVIYPAIYHDMAVAYQGIGDYPSAL
;
A
#
# COMPACT_ATOMS: atom_id res chain seq x y z
N GLU A 1 4.77 -10.28 -7.84
CA GLU A 1 4.28 -9.70 -6.56
C GLU A 1 4.46 -8.19 -6.68
N ILE A 2 3.45 -7.36 -6.38
CA ILE A 2 3.64 -5.89 -6.40
C ILE A 2 4.30 -5.53 -5.07
N LEU A 3 5.61 -5.64 -5.05
CA LEU A 3 6.42 -5.07 -3.99
C LEU A 3 7.28 -4.01 -4.61
N PHE A 4 7.20 -2.82 -4.01
CA PHE A 4 7.95 -1.65 -4.42
C PHE A 4 9.40 -2.08 -4.56
N PRO A 5 9.97 -1.97 -5.77
CA PRO A 5 11.34 -2.35 -5.93
C PRO A 5 12.23 -1.57 -4.97
N MET A 6 13.00 -2.28 -4.12
CA MET A 6 13.86 -1.65 -3.11
C MET A 6 14.98 -0.81 -3.73
N HIS A 7 15.19 -0.94 -5.04
CA HIS A 7 16.13 -0.14 -5.82
C HIS A 7 15.75 1.36 -5.97
N THR A 8 14.74 1.84 -5.26
CA THR A 8 14.45 3.28 -5.10
C THR A 8 14.56 3.77 -3.64
N VAL A 9 14.92 2.87 -2.72
CA VAL A 9 15.10 3.18 -1.29
C VAL A 9 16.58 3.34 -1.00
N PHE A 10 16.93 4.46 -0.38
CA PHE A 10 18.30 4.77 0.06
C PHE A 10 18.39 4.74 1.57
N ARG A 11 19.43 4.10 2.10
CA ARG A 11 19.79 4.19 3.50
C ARG A 11 20.64 5.45 3.71
N ILE A 12 20.21 6.31 4.62
CA ILE A 12 21.04 7.44 5.08
C ILE A 12 22.19 6.87 5.90
N GLY A 13 23.41 7.10 5.42
CA GLY A 13 24.63 6.79 6.14
C GLY A 13 25.12 8.00 6.92
N LYS A 14 26.40 8.32 6.74
CA LYS A 14 27.02 9.45 7.45
C LYS A 14 26.49 10.79 6.93
N ILE A 15 26.11 11.65 7.85
CA ILE A 15 25.83 13.07 7.62
C ILE A 15 27.01 13.87 8.16
N LYS A 16 27.58 14.77 7.36
CA LYS A 16 28.69 15.63 7.80
C LYS A 16 28.50 17.08 7.32
N LYS A 17 28.74 18.04 8.21
CA LYS A 17 28.84 19.45 7.84
C LYS A 17 30.15 19.66 7.09
N ILE A 18 30.10 20.25 5.90
CA ILE A 18 31.30 20.52 5.09
C ILE A 18 31.62 22.02 5.01
N LYS A 19 30.62 22.90 5.14
CA LYS A 19 30.77 24.36 5.31
C LYS A 19 29.61 24.92 6.13
N ASP A 20 29.67 26.21 6.45
CA ASP A 20 28.51 26.85 7.06
C ASP A 20 27.28 26.71 6.16
N ARG A 21 26.16 26.26 6.76
CA ARG A 21 24.91 25.91 6.08
C ARG A 21 25.02 24.86 4.96
N LEU A 22 26.12 24.11 4.84
CA LEU A 22 26.31 23.08 3.82
C LEU A 22 26.63 21.71 4.45
N TRP A 23 25.83 20.72 4.08
CA TRP A 23 25.91 19.35 4.60
C TRP A 23 26.06 18.35 3.45
N GLN A 24 26.95 17.38 3.64
CA GLN A 24 27.04 16.20 2.80
C GLN A 24 26.31 15.04 3.50
N VAL A 25 25.39 14.42 2.78
CA VAL A 25 24.66 13.23 3.21
C VAL A 25 25.08 12.08 2.31
N ASN A 26 25.67 11.03 2.88
CA ASN A 26 26.00 9.83 2.12
C ASN A 26 24.77 8.92 2.08
N LEU A 27 24.32 8.58 0.87
CA LEU A 27 23.20 7.67 0.62
C LEU A 27 23.73 6.37 0.03
N THR A 28 23.27 5.24 0.56
CA THR A 28 23.60 3.91 0.03
C THR A 28 22.35 3.28 -0.54
N LEU A 29 22.43 2.80 -1.79
CA LEU A 29 21.36 2.06 -2.43
C LEU A 29 21.07 0.78 -1.65
N THR A 30 19.80 0.52 -1.34
CA THR A 30 19.39 -0.75 -0.73
C THR A 30 19.10 -1.79 -1.81
N SER A 31 19.00 -3.07 -1.41
CA SER A 31 18.70 -4.16 -2.33
C SER A 31 17.64 -5.08 -1.74
N ASP A 32 17.09 -5.96 -2.57
CA ASP A 32 16.07 -6.92 -2.13
C ASP A 32 16.58 -7.91 -1.06
N ASN A 33 17.91 -8.01 -0.91
CA ASN A 33 18.58 -8.84 0.09
C ASN A 33 19.03 -8.03 1.32
N ASP A 34 18.61 -6.78 1.47
CA ASP A 34 18.92 -5.98 2.64
C ASP A 34 18.38 -6.63 3.91
N GLN A 35 19.28 -7.06 4.81
CA GLN A 35 18.93 -7.83 6.00
C GLN A 35 18.03 -7.08 6.97
N GLN A 36 18.03 -5.73 6.95
CA GLN A 36 17.17 -4.94 7.82
C GLN A 36 15.80 -4.70 7.19
N LEU A 37 15.72 -4.56 5.86
CA LEU A 37 14.44 -4.37 5.16
C LEU A 37 13.67 -5.69 4.95
N LYS A 38 14.37 -6.82 4.86
CA LYS A 38 13.75 -8.13 4.66
C LYS A 38 12.74 -8.51 5.76
N PRO A 39 13.03 -8.36 7.07
CA PRO A 39 12.05 -8.58 8.14
C PRO A 39 10.82 -7.68 8.04
N LEU A 40 11.01 -6.38 7.80
CA LEU A 40 9.92 -5.42 7.63
C LEU A 40 9.03 -5.80 6.45
N THR A 41 9.64 -6.15 5.32
CA THR A 41 8.92 -6.58 4.11
C THR A 41 8.12 -7.86 4.36
N ASN A 42 8.69 -8.82 5.07
CA ASN A 42 8.00 -10.05 5.45
C ASN A 42 6.85 -9.80 6.44
N HIS A 43 7.02 -8.84 7.35
CA HIS A 43 5.96 -8.43 8.27
C HIS A 43 4.78 -7.84 7.50
N ILE A 44 5.02 -6.86 6.62
CA ILE A 44 3.98 -6.26 5.76
C ILE A 44 3.27 -7.34 4.93
N ARG A 45 4.01 -8.30 4.37
CA ARG A 45 3.42 -9.44 3.65
C ARG A 45 2.51 -10.29 4.55
N LYS A 46 2.91 -10.55 5.79
CA LYS A 46 2.15 -11.36 6.74
C LYS A 46 0.85 -10.68 7.13
N GLU A 47 0.88 -9.38 7.43
CA GLU A 47 -0.32 -8.60 7.73
C GLU A 47 -1.27 -8.51 6.52
N ASN A 48 -0.70 -8.44 5.31
CA ASN A 48 -1.47 -8.39 4.07
C ASN A 48 -1.79 -9.78 3.47
N LYS A 49 -1.81 -10.86 4.27
CA LYS A 49 -2.26 -12.20 3.81
C LYS A 49 -3.78 -12.28 3.64
N LYS A 50 -4.37 -11.45 2.77
CA LYS A 50 -5.77 -11.62 2.32
C LYS A 50 -5.86 -12.72 1.25
N LYS A 51 -6.93 -13.52 1.24
CA LYS A 51 -7.04 -14.71 0.35
C LYS A 51 -7.00 -14.36 -1.15
N ASN A 52 -7.65 -13.28 -1.57
CA ASN A 52 -7.72 -12.85 -2.97
C ASN A 52 -6.75 -11.69 -3.27
N GLY A 53 -6.05 -11.76 -4.41
CA GLY A 53 -5.01 -10.80 -4.82
C GLY A 53 -5.48 -9.35 -4.94
N TRP A 54 -6.74 -9.12 -5.33
CA TRP A 54 -7.32 -7.77 -5.38
C TRP A 54 -7.44 -7.14 -4.00
N TYR A 55 -7.92 -7.89 -3.01
CA TYR A 55 -7.99 -7.41 -1.62
C TYR A 55 -6.62 -7.18 -1.01
N ARG A 56 -5.64 -8.01 -1.36
CA ARG A 56 -4.25 -7.78 -0.94
C ARG A 56 -3.73 -6.47 -1.49
N MET A 57 -4.06 -6.16 -2.74
CA MET A 57 -3.63 -4.93 -3.38
C MET A 57 -4.30 -3.69 -2.77
N THR A 58 -5.61 -3.71 -2.53
CA THR A 58 -6.32 -2.58 -1.89
C THR A 58 -5.91 -2.40 -0.44
N GLY A 59 -5.79 -3.49 0.33
CA GLY A 59 -5.26 -3.47 1.69
C GLY A 59 -3.87 -2.85 1.76
N LEU A 60 -2.97 -3.24 0.85
CA LEU A 60 -1.64 -2.64 0.75
C LEU A 60 -1.69 -1.13 0.45
N MET A 61 -2.58 -0.68 -0.45
CA MET A 61 -2.72 0.76 -0.72
C MET A 61 -3.19 1.52 0.52
N ILE A 62 -4.12 0.97 1.30
CA ILE A 62 -4.58 1.54 2.58
C ILE A 62 -3.42 1.59 3.59
N THR A 63 -2.68 0.50 3.79
CA THR A 63 -1.52 0.46 4.70
C THR A 63 -0.46 1.52 4.34
N MET A 64 -0.34 1.86 3.06
CA MET A 64 0.57 2.88 2.57
C MET A 64 -0.02 4.30 2.57
N ASN A 65 -1.20 4.51 3.14
CA ASN A 65 -1.97 5.77 3.08
C ASN A 65 -2.24 6.26 1.64
N LYS A 66 -2.25 5.36 0.66
CA LYS A 66 -2.59 5.66 -0.75
C LYS A 66 -4.10 5.46 -0.99
N PHE A 67 -4.91 6.15 -0.19
CA PHE A 67 -6.37 5.95 -0.14
C PHE A 67 -7.06 6.15 -1.49
N ASN A 68 -6.71 7.21 -2.23
CA ASN A 68 -7.28 7.45 -3.58
C ASN A 68 -7.03 6.28 -4.54
N LYS A 69 -5.83 5.70 -4.52
CA LYS A 69 -5.50 4.52 -5.34
C LYS A 69 -6.26 3.28 -4.87
N ALA A 70 -6.49 3.14 -3.57
CA ALA A 70 -7.34 2.07 -3.06
C ALA A 70 -8.76 2.18 -3.63
N LEU A 71 -9.36 3.39 -3.60
CA LEU A 71 -10.69 3.68 -4.14
C LEU A 71 -10.79 3.44 -5.65
N GLU A 72 -9.78 3.83 -6.44
CA GLU A 72 -9.71 3.52 -7.87
C GLU A 72 -9.78 2.01 -8.13
N ILE A 73 -9.01 1.23 -7.38
CA ILE A 73 -9.01 -0.24 -7.52
C ILE A 73 -10.36 -0.82 -7.09
N PHE A 74 -10.99 -0.30 -6.03
CA PHE A 74 -12.31 -0.74 -5.62
C PHE A 74 -13.38 -0.50 -6.69
N ASN A 75 -13.35 0.65 -7.35
CA ASN A 75 -14.25 0.95 -8.46
C ASN A 75 -14.04 -0.01 -9.63
N LEU A 76 -12.80 -0.29 -10.01
CA LEU A 76 -12.47 -1.29 -11.05
C LEU A 76 -12.97 -2.69 -10.67
N ILE A 77 -12.84 -3.09 -9.41
CA ILE A 77 -13.37 -4.38 -8.93
C ILE A 77 -14.90 -4.40 -9.03
N ARG A 78 -15.57 -3.32 -8.62
CA ARG A 78 -17.03 -3.20 -8.66
C ARG A 78 -17.56 -3.33 -10.09
N GLU A 79 -16.96 -2.61 -11.05
CA GLU A 79 -17.30 -2.68 -12.48
C GLU A 79 -17.16 -4.10 -13.04
N LYS A 80 -16.04 -4.78 -12.73
CA LYS A 80 -15.80 -6.15 -13.18
C LYS A 80 -16.82 -7.14 -12.62
N ILE A 81 -17.22 -6.98 -11.36
CA ILE A 81 -18.20 -7.89 -10.77
C ILE A 81 -19.60 -7.61 -11.31
N SER A 82 -19.99 -6.33 -11.47
CA SER A 82 -21.29 -5.98 -12.06
C SER A 82 -21.44 -6.50 -13.50
N ALA A 83 -20.35 -6.52 -14.27
CA ALA A 83 -20.38 -7.02 -15.64
C ALA A 83 -20.46 -8.56 -15.73
N ALA A 84 -20.07 -9.28 -14.67
CA ALA A 84 -19.89 -10.73 -14.72
C ALA A 84 -21.15 -11.53 -14.29
N ASN A 85 -22.21 -10.88 -13.77
CA ASN A 85 -23.51 -11.49 -13.40
C ASN A 85 -23.38 -12.83 -12.66
N ASN A 86 -22.54 -12.90 -11.63
CA ASN A 86 -22.29 -14.13 -10.87
C ASN A 86 -22.57 -13.99 -9.37
N ASP A 87 -23.08 -15.07 -8.78
CA ASP A 87 -23.49 -15.20 -7.37
C ASP A 87 -22.38 -14.92 -6.34
N LYS A 88 -21.11 -14.83 -6.79
CA LYS A 88 -19.97 -14.45 -5.95
C LYS A 88 -20.00 -12.98 -5.50
N GLN A 89 -20.92 -12.19 -6.05
CA GLN A 89 -21.19 -10.80 -5.66
C GLN A 89 -21.45 -10.71 -4.14
N PHE A 90 -22.26 -11.60 -3.57
CA PHE A 90 -22.63 -11.51 -2.15
C PHE A 90 -21.48 -11.73 -1.14
N VAL A 91 -20.45 -12.49 -1.50
CA VAL A 91 -19.34 -12.80 -0.58
C VAL A 91 -18.25 -11.72 -0.60
N ILE A 92 -18.12 -11.01 -1.72
CA ILE A 92 -17.00 -10.11 -1.95
C ILE A 92 -17.26 -8.69 -1.41
N TYR A 93 -18.51 -8.26 -1.45
CA TYR A 93 -18.88 -6.87 -1.18
C TYR A 93 -18.67 -6.42 0.27
N PRO A 94 -18.96 -7.24 1.31
CA PRO A 94 -18.80 -6.78 2.69
C PRO A 94 -17.36 -6.38 3.05
N ALA A 95 -16.37 -7.16 2.60
CA ALA A 95 -14.96 -6.86 2.83
C ALA A 95 -14.48 -5.64 2.02
N ILE A 96 -15.04 -5.43 0.82
CA ILE A 96 -14.75 -4.25 0.00
C ILE A 96 -15.30 -2.98 0.65
N TYR A 97 -16.55 -2.99 1.11
CA TYR A 97 -17.17 -1.81 1.71
C TYR A 97 -16.48 -1.40 3.00
N HIS A 98 -16.07 -2.35 3.83
CA HIS A 98 -15.28 -2.04 5.03
C HIS A 98 -13.97 -1.32 4.67
N ASP A 99 -13.18 -1.89 3.75
CA ASP A 99 -11.91 -1.28 3.36
C ASP A 99 -12.12 0.07 2.61
N MET A 100 -13.22 0.24 1.87
CA MET A 100 -13.58 1.53 1.25
C MET A 100 -13.91 2.59 2.30
N ALA A 101 -14.67 2.25 3.33
CA ALA A 101 -14.97 3.16 4.44
C ALA A 101 -13.68 3.63 5.13
N VAL A 102 -12.74 2.72 5.37
CA VAL A 102 -11.39 3.07 5.89
C VAL A 102 -10.67 4.04 4.95
N ALA A 103 -10.74 3.81 3.64
CA ALA A 103 -10.11 4.70 2.66
C ALA A 103 -10.77 6.10 2.64
N TYR A 104 -12.10 6.17 2.70
CA TYR A 104 -12.85 7.43 2.76
C TYR A 104 -12.57 8.22 4.05
N GLN A 105 -12.51 7.53 5.20
CA GLN A 105 -12.05 8.14 6.46
C GLN A 105 -10.62 8.68 6.33
N GLY A 106 -9.74 7.94 5.67
CA GLY A 106 -8.35 8.33 5.44
C GLY A 106 -8.16 9.60 4.58
N ILE A 107 -9.11 9.90 3.68
CA ILE A 107 -9.11 11.15 2.90
C ILE A 107 -9.96 12.27 3.52
N GLY A 108 -10.66 12.00 4.63
CA GLY A 108 -11.53 12.96 5.31
C GLY A 108 -12.93 13.09 4.71
N ASP A 109 -13.33 12.22 3.79
CA ASP A 109 -14.69 12.18 3.23
C ASP A 109 -15.57 11.24 4.07
N TYR A 110 -15.93 11.71 5.26
CA TYR A 110 -16.77 10.95 6.19
C TYR A 110 -18.17 10.63 5.67
N PRO A 111 -18.86 11.52 4.89
CA PRO A 111 -20.14 11.17 4.29
C PRO A 111 -20.07 9.92 3.40
N SER A 112 -19.01 9.77 2.61
CA SER A 112 -18.81 8.58 1.76
C SER A 112 -18.35 7.33 2.54
N ALA A 113 -18.01 7.48 3.82
CA ALA A 113 -17.57 6.38 4.69
C ALA A 113 -18.71 5.70 5.48
N LEU A 114 -19.92 6.26 5.45
CA LEU A 114 -21.13 5.77 6.12
C LEU A 114 -21.98 4.92 5.17
#